data_AF-A0A4S2R6N0-F1
#
_entry.id   AF-A0A4S2R6N0-F1
#
_cell.length_a   1.000
_cell.length_b   1.000
_cell.length_c   1.000
_cell.angle_alpha   90.00
_cell.angle_beta   90.00
_cell.angle_gamma   90.00
#
_symmetry.space_group_name_H-M   'P 1'
#
loop_
_entity.id
_entity.type
_entity.pdbx_description
1 polymer ?
#
loop_
_entity_poly.entity_id
_entity_poly.type
_entity_poly.pdbx_seq_one_letter_code
_entity_poly.pdbx_strand_id
1 'polypeptide(L)'
;MAPSAVAHRALDGVSYRIEGTDLDLRSTATSAVELVVGGHLFEFTAGPAALAEGMAASLGIDTFDTELAFQGGTLRTATTREYDPQSQLVETPTLIAWQGRKHSLVTRLYRSGIEDVLALLRTFRITEHDDGLSLAPDAGSDCRFAGPAAVIKEVPGLGLVEMSRRTKERSAQLPPWQGGKVPTGELYRDTLSDGRPFFVLSGSRLWATVVPLADTTVDDVPGVLARCTLRAV
;
A
#
# COMPACT_ATOMS: atom_id res chain seq x y z
N MET A 1 -20.95 -16.36 15.62
CA MET A 1 -19.59 -16.60 15.10
C MET A 1 -18.62 -15.74 15.88
N ALA A 2 -17.37 -16.19 16.06
CA ALA A 2 -16.33 -15.38 16.70
C ALA A 2 -15.87 -14.26 15.74
N PRO A 3 -15.52 -13.07 16.24
CA PRO A 3 -15.00 -12.00 15.39
C PRO A 3 -13.72 -12.44 14.69
N SER A 4 -13.64 -12.24 13.37
CA SER A 4 -12.39 -12.34 12.63
C SER A 4 -11.61 -11.03 12.80
N ALA A 5 -10.29 -11.13 12.94
CA ALA A 5 -9.45 -9.95 13.01
C ALA A 5 -8.08 -10.21 12.40
N VAL A 6 -7.55 -9.18 11.75
CA VAL A 6 -6.19 -9.20 11.17
C VAL A 6 -5.51 -7.85 11.43
N ALA A 7 -4.20 -7.88 11.62
CA ALA A 7 -3.36 -6.69 11.71
C ALA A 7 -2.31 -6.72 10.60
N HIS A 8 -2.03 -5.54 10.05
CA HIS A 8 -1.05 -5.34 8.99
C HIS A 8 -0.19 -4.13 9.32
N ARG A 9 1.12 -4.28 9.23
CA ARG A 9 2.08 -3.19 9.39
C ARG A 9 2.31 -2.50 8.06
N ALA A 10 2.18 -1.18 8.08
CA ALA A 10 2.50 -0.32 6.96
C ALA A 10 3.99 0.00 6.92
N LEU A 11 4.46 0.45 5.76
CA LEU A 11 5.85 0.79 5.52
C LEU A 11 6.37 1.96 6.38
N ASP A 12 5.50 2.81 6.94
CA ASP A 12 5.88 3.83 7.92
C ASP A 12 5.93 3.31 9.37
N GLY A 13 5.76 2.00 9.56
CA GLY A 13 5.81 1.30 10.84
C GLY A 13 4.50 1.26 11.62
N VAL A 14 3.45 1.98 11.19
CA VAL A 14 2.14 1.97 11.84
C VAL A 14 1.41 0.65 11.56
N SER A 15 0.78 0.05 12.57
CA SER A 15 -0.04 -1.14 12.37
C SER A 15 -1.51 -0.74 12.20
N TYR A 16 -2.21 -1.41 11.30
CA TYR A 16 -3.64 -1.23 11.05
C TYR A 16 -4.37 -2.54 11.30
N ARG A 17 -5.49 -2.46 12.02
CA ARG A 17 -6.31 -3.62 12.39
C ARG A 17 -7.71 -3.51 11.80
N ILE A 18 -8.16 -4.61 11.21
CA ILE A 18 -9.55 -4.81 10.76
C ILE A 18 -10.17 -5.90 11.64
N GLU A 19 -11.38 -5.66 12.13
CA GLU A 19 -12.14 -6.59 12.95
C GLU A 19 -13.64 -6.57 12.59
N GLY A 20 -14.25 -7.74 12.43
CA GLY A 20 -15.68 -7.88 12.14
C GLY A 20 -16.19 -9.31 12.34
N THR A 21 -17.49 -9.49 12.55
CA THR A 21 -18.07 -10.81 12.87
C THR A 21 -18.23 -11.73 11.68
N ASP A 22 -18.34 -11.18 10.48
CA ASP A 22 -18.70 -11.90 9.25
C ASP A 22 -17.79 -11.51 8.07
N LEU A 23 -16.60 -10.99 8.38
CA LEU A 23 -15.63 -10.61 7.35
C LEU A 23 -14.67 -11.77 7.06
N ASP A 24 -14.53 -12.10 5.79
CA ASP A 24 -13.41 -12.92 5.34
C ASP A 24 -12.15 -12.06 5.25
N LEU A 25 -11.24 -12.26 6.20
CA LEU A 25 -10.00 -11.48 6.29
C LEU A 25 -8.76 -12.29 5.85
N ARG A 26 -8.94 -13.44 5.19
CA ARG A 26 -7.85 -14.36 4.83
C ARG A 26 -6.95 -13.86 3.71
N SER A 27 -7.44 -12.97 2.86
CA SER A 27 -6.64 -12.33 1.82
C SER A 27 -5.41 -11.64 2.41
N THR A 28 -4.33 -11.55 1.65
CA THR A 28 -3.17 -10.76 2.08
C THR A 28 -3.42 -9.27 1.89
N ALA A 29 -2.67 -8.44 2.62
CA ALA A 29 -2.64 -7.00 2.40
C ALA A 29 -1.31 -6.58 1.77
N THR A 30 -1.32 -5.46 1.07
CA THR A 30 -0.12 -4.74 0.65
C THR A 30 -0.01 -3.44 1.44
N SER A 31 1.19 -2.86 1.48
CA SER A 31 1.42 -1.51 1.99
C SER A 31 2.15 -0.70 0.93
N ALA A 32 1.72 0.54 0.72
CA ALA A 32 2.35 1.45 -0.22
C ALA A 32 2.81 2.72 0.50
N VAL A 33 3.93 3.30 0.07
CA VAL A 33 4.44 4.56 0.60
C VAL A 33 5.22 5.33 -0.44
N GLU A 34 5.19 6.64 -0.31
CA GLU A 34 6.04 7.55 -1.07
C GLU A 34 7.17 8.09 -0.18
N LEU A 35 8.40 7.98 -0.65
CA LEU A 35 9.59 8.55 -0.04
C LEU A 35 10.12 9.69 -0.91
N VAL A 36 10.54 10.77 -0.28
CA VAL A 36 11.37 11.81 -0.91
C VAL A 36 12.82 11.53 -0.55
N VAL A 37 13.67 11.33 -1.55
CA VAL A 37 15.12 11.10 -1.40
C VAL A 37 15.87 12.04 -2.33
N GLY A 38 16.72 12.93 -1.78
CA GLY A 38 17.46 13.89 -2.60
C GLY A 38 16.54 14.85 -3.38
N GLY A 39 15.35 15.14 -2.84
CA GLY A 39 14.32 15.93 -3.53
C GLY A 39 13.47 15.18 -4.57
N HIS A 40 13.72 13.89 -4.82
CA HIS A 40 12.97 13.06 -5.77
C HIS A 40 11.97 12.15 -5.06
N LEU A 41 10.79 11.97 -5.67
CA LEU A 41 9.73 11.10 -5.14
C LEU A 41 9.91 9.67 -5.65
N PHE A 42 9.81 8.70 -4.74
CA PHE A 42 9.90 7.27 -5.03
C PHE A 42 8.75 6.53 -4.35
N GLU A 43 8.02 5.74 -5.11
CA GLU A 43 6.96 4.88 -4.58
C GLU A 43 7.49 3.48 -4.30
N PHE A 44 7.16 2.96 -3.12
CA PHE A 44 7.47 1.59 -2.73
C PHE A 44 6.20 0.87 -2.32
N THR A 45 6.07 -0.38 -2.76
CA THR A 45 4.99 -1.28 -2.34
C THR A 45 5.57 -2.51 -1.68
N ALA A 46 5.03 -2.92 -0.54
CA ALA A 46 5.33 -4.16 0.14
C ALA A 46 4.13 -5.07 0.24
N GLY A 47 4.38 -6.36 0.41
CA GLY A 47 3.33 -7.37 0.53
C GLY A 47 3.90 -8.72 0.91
N PRO A 48 3.14 -9.81 0.70
CA PRO A 48 3.64 -11.18 0.87
C PRO A 48 4.90 -11.43 0.03
N ALA A 49 5.71 -12.41 0.40
CA ALA A 49 6.92 -12.77 -0.34
C ALA A 49 6.68 -13.00 -1.85
N ALA A 50 5.50 -13.51 -2.21
CA ALA A 50 5.11 -13.75 -3.60
C ALA A 50 4.81 -12.47 -4.41
N LEU A 51 4.73 -11.29 -3.79
CA LEU A 51 4.44 -10.03 -4.49
C LEU A 51 5.53 -9.72 -5.54
N ALA A 52 6.80 -9.96 -5.22
CA ALA A 52 7.90 -9.74 -6.16
C ALA A 52 7.72 -10.55 -7.47
N GLU A 53 7.41 -11.85 -7.34
CA GLU A 53 7.18 -12.73 -8.49
C GLU A 53 5.90 -12.35 -9.24
N GLY A 54 4.83 -12.02 -8.50
CA GLY A 54 3.58 -11.56 -9.11
C GLY A 54 3.77 -10.28 -9.94
N MET A 55 4.56 -9.33 -9.43
CA MET A 55 4.91 -8.11 -10.15
C MET A 55 5.78 -8.42 -11.38
N ALA A 56 6.82 -9.25 -11.24
CA ALA A 56 7.66 -9.67 -12.35
C ALA A 56 6.84 -10.33 -13.48
N ALA A 57 5.98 -11.29 -13.12
CA ALA A 57 5.09 -11.97 -14.06
C ALA A 57 4.13 -10.99 -14.77
N SER A 58 3.57 -10.01 -14.05
CA SER A 58 2.68 -9.00 -14.65
C SER A 58 3.37 -8.10 -15.68
N LEU A 59 4.70 -7.98 -15.57
CA LEU A 59 5.56 -7.22 -16.48
C LEU A 59 6.19 -8.10 -17.57
N GLY A 60 5.88 -9.41 -17.60
CA GLY A 60 6.49 -10.36 -18.55
C GLY A 60 7.98 -10.61 -18.28
N ILE A 61 8.43 -10.49 -17.04
CA ILE A 61 9.81 -10.73 -16.62
C ILE A 61 9.93 -12.18 -16.15
N ASP A 62 10.61 -13.00 -16.96
CA ASP A 62 10.87 -14.40 -16.63
C ASP A 62 12.19 -14.62 -15.89
N THR A 63 13.13 -13.66 -16.00
CA THR A 63 14.45 -13.72 -15.37
C THR A 63 14.88 -12.35 -14.85
N PHE A 64 15.53 -12.33 -13.68
CA PHE A 64 16.16 -11.14 -13.14
C PHE A 64 17.59 -10.97 -13.68
N ASP A 65 17.98 -9.73 -13.95
CA ASP A 65 19.31 -9.34 -14.45
C ASP A 65 20.38 -9.46 -13.37
N THR A 66 19.98 -9.27 -12.09
CA THR A 66 20.89 -9.27 -10.94
C THR A 66 20.19 -9.86 -9.74
N GLU A 67 20.96 -10.57 -8.92
CA GLU A 67 20.56 -11.07 -7.61
C GLU A 67 21.73 -10.87 -6.62
N LEU A 68 21.46 -10.24 -5.47
CA LEU A 68 22.47 -10.01 -4.44
C LEU A 68 21.86 -9.99 -3.03
N ALA A 69 22.68 -10.33 -2.02
CA ALA A 69 22.27 -10.20 -0.63
C ALA A 69 22.27 -8.72 -0.19
N PHE A 70 21.17 -8.24 0.38
CA PHE A 70 21.02 -6.84 0.82
C PHE A 70 20.10 -6.74 2.04
N GLN A 71 20.56 -6.05 3.09
CA GLN A 71 19.79 -5.79 4.33
C GLN A 71 19.02 -7.02 4.87
N GLY A 72 19.66 -8.19 4.89
CA GLY A 72 19.06 -9.42 5.42
C GLY A 72 18.05 -10.12 4.50
N GLY A 73 17.87 -9.64 3.27
CA GLY A 73 17.09 -10.30 2.22
C GLY A 73 17.86 -10.39 0.90
N THR A 74 17.15 -10.77 -0.17
CA THR A 74 17.68 -10.87 -1.52
C THR A 74 17.13 -9.74 -2.37
N LEU A 75 18.01 -8.88 -2.89
CA LEU A 75 17.68 -7.85 -3.85
C LEU A 75 17.83 -8.40 -5.27
N ARG A 76 16.79 -8.23 -6.08
CA ARG A 76 16.77 -8.59 -7.49
C ARG A 76 16.33 -7.42 -8.34
N THR A 77 16.90 -7.31 -9.54
CA THR A 77 16.54 -6.25 -10.49
C THR A 77 16.31 -6.83 -11.88
N ALA A 78 15.37 -6.26 -12.62
CA ALA A 78 15.09 -6.63 -13.99
C ALA A 78 14.68 -5.40 -14.81
N THR A 79 15.33 -5.18 -15.94
CA THR A 79 15.10 -4.02 -16.79
C THR A 79 14.26 -4.41 -18.00
N THR A 80 13.09 -3.80 -18.15
CA THR A 80 12.21 -4.03 -19.30
C THR A 80 12.34 -2.91 -20.32
N ARG A 81 11.79 -3.14 -21.51
CA ARG A 81 11.58 -2.10 -22.53
C ARG A 81 10.10 -2.00 -22.81
N GLU A 82 9.55 -0.82 -22.57
CA GLU A 82 8.12 -0.56 -22.70
C GLU A 82 7.93 0.63 -23.63
N TYR A 83 6.99 0.54 -24.56
CA TYR A 83 6.57 1.70 -25.33
C TYR A 83 5.43 2.38 -24.58
N ASP A 84 5.61 3.64 -24.21
CA ASP A 84 4.54 4.46 -23.65
C ASP A 84 3.80 5.19 -24.78
N PRO A 85 2.52 4.86 -25.03
CA PRO A 85 1.73 5.52 -26.07
C PRO A 85 1.44 6.99 -25.78
N GLN A 86 1.46 7.43 -24.51
CA GLN A 86 1.15 8.80 -24.13
C GLN A 86 2.32 9.73 -24.44
N SER A 87 3.54 9.36 -24.05
CA SER A 87 4.75 10.13 -24.37
C SER A 87 5.33 9.80 -25.75
N GLN A 88 4.91 8.71 -26.39
CA GLN A 88 5.48 8.14 -27.62
C GLN A 88 6.96 7.79 -27.49
N LEU A 89 7.41 7.46 -26.27
CA LEU A 89 8.79 7.09 -25.99
C LEU A 89 8.91 5.61 -25.65
N VAL A 90 10.07 5.05 -25.98
CA VAL A 90 10.49 3.77 -25.43
C VAL A 90 11.17 4.04 -24.10
N GLU A 91 10.59 3.54 -23.03
CA GLU A 91 11.09 3.62 -21.68
C GLU A 91 11.84 2.33 -21.31
N THR A 92 12.81 2.48 -20.40
CA THR A 92 13.58 1.38 -19.84
C THR A 92 13.44 1.37 -18.31
N PRO A 93 12.26 0.98 -17.79
CA PRO A 93 12.05 0.85 -16.35
C PRO A 93 12.76 -0.40 -15.80
N THR A 94 13.32 -0.25 -14.62
CA THR A 94 13.93 -1.30 -13.82
C THR A 94 12.98 -1.66 -12.69
N LEU A 95 12.45 -2.89 -12.70
CA LEU A 95 11.81 -3.49 -11.52
C LEU A 95 12.90 -3.78 -10.50
N ILE A 96 12.68 -3.33 -9.27
CA ILE A 96 13.54 -3.60 -8.12
C ILE A 96 12.70 -4.36 -7.11
N ALA A 97 13.16 -5.53 -6.71
CA ALA A 97 12.47 -6.40 -5.78
C ALA A 97 13.42 -6.84 -4.67
N TRP A 98 13.19 -6.37 -3.45
CA TRP A 98 13.80 -6.93 -2.26
C TRP A 98 12.87 -8.00 -1.68
N GLN A 99 13.37 -9.20 -1.43
CA GLN A 99 12.61 -10.31 -0.84
C GLN A 99 13.24 -10.73 0.49
N GLY A 100 12.43 -10.66 1.55
CA GLY A 100 12.72 -11.21 2.87
C GLY A 100 12.21 -12.65 3.01
N ARG A 101 11.89 -13.07 4.23
CA ARG A 101 11.41 -14.45 4.50
C ARG A 101 9.91 -14.61 4.27
N LYS A 102 9.12 -13.62 4.67
CA LYS A 102 7.65 -13.60 4.63
C LYS A 102 7.11 -12.52 3.70
N HIS A 103 7.89 -11.47 3.48
CA HIS A 103 7.47 -10.28 2.76
C HIS A 103 8.47 -9.87 1.68
N SER A 104 7.98 -9.10 0.70
CA SER A 104 8.83 -8.45 -0.30
C SER A 104 8.47 -6.98 -0.43
N LEU A 105 9.43 -6.18 -0.89
CA LEU A 105 9.32 -4.76 -1.21
C LEU A 105 9.66 -4.59 -2.70
N VAL A 106 8.83 -3.87 -3.44
CA VAL A 106 9.02 -3.60 -4.86
C VAL A 106 8.93 -2.10 -5.15
N THR A 107 9.66 -1.67 -6.17
CA THR A 107 9.53 -0.35 -6.80
C THR A 107 9.95 -0.45 -8.26
N ARG A 108 9.55 0.53 -9.08
CA ARG A 108 10.01 0.68 -10.46
C ARG A 108 10.75 2.00 -10.59
N LEU A 109 11.97 1.96 -11.10
CA LEU A 109 12.74 3.17 -11.38
C LEU A 109 13.01 3.29 -12.88
N TYR A 110 13.07 4.51 -13.38
CA TYR A 110 13.42 4.78 -14.76
C TYR A 110 14.89 5.14 -14.88
N ARG A 111 15.57 4.59 -15.90
CA ARG A 111 16.95 4.95 -16.26
C ARG A 111 17.94 4.85 -15.09
N SER A 112 17.76 3.86 -14.22
CA SER A 112 18.58 3.66 -13.03
C SER A 112 19.42 2.39 -13.17
N GLY A 113 20.73 2.50 -12.93
CA GLY A 113 21.64 1.35 -12.82
C GLY A 113 21.62 0.75 -11.41
N ILE A 114 22.22 -0.43 -11.25
CA ILE A 114 22.27 -1.12 -9.94
C ILE A 114 22.95 -0.28 -8.85
N GLU A 115 23.92 0.56 -9.20
CA GLU A 115 24.58 1.47 -8.26
C GLU A 115 23.61 2.53 -7.71
N ASP A 116 22.74 3.09 -8.57
CA ASP A 116 21.70 4.05 -8.18
C ASP A 116 20.66 3.37 -7.27
N VAL A 117 20.28 2.13 -7.59
CA VAL A 117 19.38 1.32 -6.76
C VAL A 117 19.96 1.12 -5.38
N LEU A 118 21.23 0.71 -5.29
CA LEU A 118 21.91 0.48 -4.02
C LEU A 118 22.08 1.80 -3.25
N ALA A 119 22.37 2.91 -3.92
CA ALA A 119 22.45 4.22 -3.29
C ALA A 119 21.11 4.64 -2.67
N LEU A 120 20.00 4.48 -3.41
CA LEU A 120 18.65 4.75 -2.93
C LEU A 120 18.29 3.89 -1.73
N LEU A 121 18.42 2.57 -1.85
CA LEU A 121 18.01 1.63 -0.80
C LEU A 121 18.88 1.72 0.46
N ARG A 122 20.07 2.33 0.39
CA ARG A 122 20.94 2.62 1.56
C ARG A 122 20.53 3.86 2.33
N THR A 123 19.54 4.64 1.86
CA THR A 123 19.06 5.82 2.58
C THR A 123 18.06 5.49 3.68
N PHE A 124 17.60 4.24 3.74
CA PHE A 124 16.68 3.74 4.73
C PHE A 124 16.95 2.27 5.07
N ARG A 125 16.54 1.87 6.27
CA ARG A 125 16.57 0.50 6.76
C ARG A 125 15.26 -0.22 6.48
N ILE A 126 15.33 -1.41 5.92
CA ILE A 126 14.22 -2.35 5.76
C ILE A 126 14.20 -3.27 6.99
N THR A 127 13.07 -3.36 7.67
CA THR A 127 12.86 -4.32 8.77
C THR A 127 11.64 -5.17 8.50
N GLU A 128 11.83 -6.48 8.54
CA GLU A 128 10.76 -7.46 8.39
C GLU A 128 10.15 -7.83 9.75
N HIS A 129 8.83 -7.79 9.82
CA HIS A 129 8.02 -8.18 10.97
C HIS A 129 7.09 -9.34 10.57
N ASP A 130 6.41 -9.92 11.56
CA ASP A 130 5.42 -10.98 11.29
C ASP A 130 4.17 -10.46 10.58
N ASP A 131 3.87 -9.16 10.74
CA ASP A 131 2.66 -8.50 10.23
C ASP A 131 2.94 -7.55 9.04
N GLY A 132 4.17 -7.47 8.53
CA GLY A 132 4.53 -6.65 7.37
C GLY A 132 5.98 -6.18 7.34
N LEU A 133 6.26 -5.15 6.53
CA LEU A 133 7.57 -4.48 6.46
C LEU A 133 7.47 -3.06 7.01
N SER A 134 8.56 -2.56 7.59
CA SER A 134 8.72 -1.14 7.91
C SER A 134 10.01 -0.60 7.32
N LEU A 135 9.96 0.63 6.81
CA LEU A 135 11.10 1.42 6.38
C LEU A 135 11.42 2.46 7.44
N ALA A 136 12.70 2.64 7.73
CA ALA A 136 13.17 3.69 8.62
C ALA A 136 14.27 4.49 7.90
N PRO A 137 14.02 5.74 7.49
CA PRO A 137 15.09 6.59 6.97
C PRO A 137 16.28 6.65 7.93
N ASP A 138 17.49 6.48 7.40
CA ASP A 138 18.70 6.49 8.22
C ASP A 138 19.00 7.90 8.74
N ALA A 139 19.55 7.99 9.95
CA ALA A 139 19.91 9.27 10.53
C ALA A 139 20.97 9.98 9.68
N GLY A 140 20.62 11.16 9.16
CA GLY A 140 21.50 11.98 8.32
C GLY A 140 21.38 11.73 6.82
N SER A 141 20.50 10.83 6.37
CA SER A 141 20.12 10.77 4.95
C SER A 141 19.11 11.86 4.60
N ASP A 142 19.05 12.26 3.33
CA ASP A 142 18.00 13.15 2.80
C ASP A 142 16.74 12.35 2.41
N CYS A 143 16.44 11.28 3.15
CA CYS A 143 15.26 10.43 2.94
C CYS A 143 14.18 10.78 3.96
N ARG A 144 12.95 11.00 3.49
CA ARG A 144 11.77 11.22 4.34
C ARG A 144 10.51 10.69 3.69
N PHE A 145 9.51 10.36 4.50
CA PHE A 145 8.16 10.08 4.02
C PHE A 145 7.53 11.34 3.41
N ALA A 146 6.94 11.22 2.22
CA ALA A 146 6.15 12.29 1.61
C ALA A 146 4.79 12.45 2.30
N GLY A 147 4.23 11.32 2.73
CA GLY A 147 2.99 11.21 3.50
C GLY A 147 2.93 9.90 4.29
N PRO A 148 1.83 9.64 5.02
CA PRO A 148 1.65 8.36 5.70
C PRO A 148 1.63 7.19 4.71
N ALA A 149 2.19 6.05 5.12
CA ALA A 149 2.02 4.82 4.37
C ALA A 149 0.55 4.36 4.44
N ALA A 150 0.11 3.72 3.37
CA ALA A 150 -1.20 3.08 3.29
C ALA A 150 -1.07 1.56 3.43
N VAL A 151 -2.11 0.92 3.97
CA VAL A 151 -2.35 -0.53 3.88
C VAL A 151 -3.55 -0.74 2.99
N ILE A 152 -3.43 -1.61 2.00
CA ILE A 152 -4.47 -1.93 1.04
C ILE A 152 -4.83 -3.40 1.21
N LYS A 153 -6.11 -3.69 1.40
CA LYS A 153 -6.62 -5.06 1.57
C LYS A 153 -7.95 -5.23 0.85
N GLU A 154 -8.03 -6.29 0.05
CA GLU A 154 -9.31 -6.75 -0.49
C GLU A 154 -10.08 -7.54 0.59
N VAL A 155 -11.32 -7.17 0.85
CA VAL A 155 -12.22 -7.87 1.77
C VAL A 155 -13.46 -8.30 0.98
N PRO A 156 -13.64 -9.61 0.73
CA PRO A 156 -14.80 -10.13 0.01
C PRO A 156 -16.13 -9.60 0.57
N GLY A 157 -17.02 -9.16 -0.33
CA GLY A 157 -18.30 -8.56 0.02
C GLY A 157 -18.24 -7.14 0.63
N LEU A 158 -17.05 -6.56 0.81
CA LEU A 158 -16.85 -5.16 1.21
C LEU A 158 -16.08 -4.35 0.15
N GLY A 159 -15.13 -4.97 -0.53
CA GLY A 159 -14.31 -4.37 -1.59
C GLY A 159 -12.86 -4.11 -1.15
N LEU A 160 -12.20 -3.18 -1.84
CA LEU A 160 -10.83 -2.77 -1.56
C LEU A 160 -10.83 -1.71 -0.45
N VAL A 161 -10.17 -2.03 0.67
CA VAL A 161 -10.02 -1.15 1.83
C VAL A 161 -8.59 -0.61 1.85
N GLU A 162 -8.43 0.68 1.60
CA GLU A 162 -7.19 1.43 1.84
C GLU A 162 -7.27 2.11 3.20
N MET A 163 -6.27 1.92 4.06
CA MET A 163 -6.16 2.54 5.38
C MET A 163 -4.87 3.32 5.51
N SER A 164 -4.92 4.54 6.03
CA SER A 164 -3.75 5.34 6.37
C SER A 164 -3.98 6.13 7.65
N ARG A 165 -2.94 6.79 8.15
CA ARG A 165 -3.13 7.82 9.17
C ARG A 165 -3.93 8.97 8.60
N ARG A 166 -4.78 9.55 9.43
CA ARG A 166 -5.50 10.77 9.09
C ARG A 166 -4.54 11.95 9.00
N THR A 167 -4.63 12.72 7.92
CA THR A 167 -3.90 13.98 7.74
C THR A 167 -4.85 15.18 7.72
N LYS A 168 -4.31 16.38 7.91
CA LYS A 168 -5.12 17.62 7.85
C LYS A 168 -5.63 17.86 6.43
N GLU A 169 -4.79 17.56 5.44
CA GLU A 169 -5.07 17.73 4.03
C GLU A 169 -6.25 16.84 3.59
N ARG A 170 -6.23 15.54 3.93
CA ARG A 170 -7.36 14.63 3.65
C ARG A 170 -8.63 15.06 4.38
N SER A 171 -8.49 15.51 5.63
CA SER A 171 -9.64 15.99 6.42
C SER A 171 -10.31 17.23 5.83
N ALA A 172 -9.52 18.12 5.20
CA ALA A 172 -10.03 19.33 4.57
C ALA A 172 -10.83 19.04 3.29
N GLN A 173 -10.69 17.85 2.72
CA GLN A 173 -11.44 17.39 1.53
C GLN A 173 -12.80 16.78 1.89
N LEU A 174 -13.10 16.59 3.18
CA LEU A 174 -14.39 16.05 3.58
C LEU A 174 -15.52 17.03 3.24
N PRO A 175 -16.69 16.51 2.84
CA PRO A 175 -17.86 17.35 2.70
C PRO A 175 -18.19 18.12 3.99
N PRO A 176 -18.79 19.32 3.89
CA PRO A 176 -19.08 20.16 5.05
C PRO A 176 -20.24 19.64 5.93
N TRP A 177 -20.96 18.60 5.49
CA TRP A 177 -22.04 17.98 6.26
C TRP A 177 -21.53 16.80 7.11
N GLN A 178 -22.31 16.43 8.13
CA GLN A 178 -21.98 15.30 9.00
C GLN A 178 -22.11 13.97 8.26
N GLY A 179 -21.16 13.07 8.51
CA GLY A 179 -21.20 11.71 7.97
C GLY A 179 -22.14 10.80 8.76
N GLY A 180 -22.42 9.61 8.22
CA GLY A 180 -23.10 8.55 8.95
C GLY A 180 -22.21 8.03 10.09
N LYS A 181 -22.73 7.92 11.31
CA LYS A 181 -21.94 7.43 12.44
C LYS A 181 -21.77 5.91 12.38
N VAL A 182 -20.52 5.46 12.50
CA VAL A 182 -20.13 4.04 12.59
C VAL A 182 -19.07 3.86 13.69
N PRO A 183 -18.75 2.63 14.15
CA PRO A 183 -17.80 2.42 15.25
C PRO A 183 -16.42 3.06 15.04
N THR A 184 -15.98 3.16 13.78
CA THR A 184 -14.68 3.71 13.38
C THR A 184 -14.65 5.25 13.34
N GLY A 185 -15.81 5.92 13.24
CA GLY A 185 -15.91 7.37 13.07
C GLY A 185 -17.09 7.79 12.21
N GLU A 186 -16.86 8.73 11.30
CA GLU A 186 -17.86 9.20 10.34
C GLU A 186 -17.66 8.55 8.96
N LEU A 187 -18.75 8.10 8.36
CA LEU A 187 -18.82 7.48 7.04
C LEU A 187 -19.42 8.47 6.03
N TYR A 188 -18.72 8.66 4.93
CA TYR A 188 -19.13 9.47 3.79
C TYR A 188 -19.21 8.57 2.56
N ARG A 189 -20.10 8.92 1.63
CA ARG A 189 -20.22 8.30 0.31
C ARG A 189 -19.93 9.36 -0.74
N ASP A 190 -19.13 9.00 -1.72
CA ASP A 190 -18.82 9.85 -2.87
C ASP A 190 -18.69 8.97 -4.13
N THR A 191 -18.33 9.56 -5.26
CA THR A 191 -18.31 8.91 -6.57
C THR A 191 -16.99 9.17 -7.29
N LEU A 192 -16.38 8.12 -7.84
CA LEU A 192 -15.21 8.21 -8.71
C LEU A 192 -15.57 8.91 -10.02
N SER A 193 -14.55 9.33 -10.78
CA SER A 193 -14.72 9.96 -12.09
C SER A 193 -15.48 9.11 -13.12
N ASP A 194 -15.45 7.79 -12.95
CA ASP A 194 -16.17 6.82 -13.79
C ASP A 194 -17.61 6.53 -13.33
N GLY A 195 -18.10 7.24 -12.31
CA GLY A 195 -19.45 7.09 -11.78
C GLY A 195 -19.60 5.99 -10.72
N ARG A 196 -18.55 5.22 -10.41
CA ARG A 196 -18.63 4.19 -9.37
C ARG A 196 -18.58 4.81 -7.96
N PRO A 197 -19.42 4.34 -7.03
CA PRO A 197 -19.41 4.85 -5.67
C PRO A 197 -18.17 4.38 -4.91
N PHE A 198 -17.69 5.20 -3.99
CA PHE A 198 -16.73 4.81 -2.96
C PHE A 198 -17.15 5.41 -1.61
N PHE A 199 -16.56 4.88 -0.54
CA PHE A 199 -16.86 5.31 0.81
C PHE A 199 -15.59 5.78 1.52
N VAL A 200 -15.73 6.80 2.36
CA VAL A 200 -14.65 7.33 3.18
C VAL A 200 -15.03 7.21 4.64
N LEU A 201 -14.15 6.60 5.43
CA LEU A 201 -14.23 6.54 6.88
C LEU A 201 -13.20 7.49 7.48
N SER A 202 -13.70 8.50 8.20
CA SER A 202 -12.86 9.44 8.94
C SER A 202 -12.94 9.16 10.44
N GLY A 203 -11.87 8.58 10.98
CA GLY A 203 -11.68 8.38 12.41
C GLY A 203 -10.83 9.50 13.03
N SER A 204 -10.54 9.41 14.33
CA SER A 204 -9.67 10.37 15.01
C SER A 204 -8.20 10.23 14.61
N ARG A 205 -7.75 9.01 14.29
CA ARG A 205 -6.37 8.68 13.90
C ARG A 205 -6.26 7.95 12.56
N LEU A 206 -7.39 7.47 12.03
CA LEU A 206 -7.48 6.65 10.84
C LEU A 206 -8.20 7.44 9.75
N TRP A 207 -7.72 7.27 8.52
CA TRP A 207 -8.48 7.52 7.31
C TRP A 207 -8.60 6.18 6.57
N ALA A 208 -9.80 5.84 6.11
CA ALA A 208 -9.95 4.70 5.22
C ALA A 208 -10.84 5.01 4.02
N THR A 209 -10.44 4.50 2.86
CA THR A 209 -11.22 4.55 1.62
C THR A 209 -11.65 3.12 1.31
N VAL A 210 -12.94 2.93 1.02
CA VAL A 210 -13.50 1.64 0.61
C VAL A 210 -14.03 1.78 -0.80
N VAL A 211 -13.47 1.01 -1.71
CA VAL A 211 -13.90 0.93 -3.11
C VAL A 211 -14.57 -0.43 -3.32
N PRO A 212 -15.91 -0.48 -3.46
CA PRO A 212 -16.63 -1.70 -3.79
C PRO A 212 -16.07 -2.39 -5.04
N LEU A 213 -15.89 -3.71 -4.97
CA LEU A 213 -15.47 -4.53 -6.11
C LEU A 213 -16.69 -5.25 -6.73
N ALA A 214 -16.46 -6.05 -7.77
CA ALA A 214 -17.52 -6.69 -8.54
C ALA A 214 -18.42 -7.64 -7.71
N ASP A 215 -17.89 -8.18 -6.61
CA ASP A 215 -18.59 -9.06 -5.67
C ASP A 215 -19.31 -8.30 -4.54
N THR A 216 -19.26 -6.97 -4.52
CA THR A 216 -19.74 -6.14 -3.42
C THR A 216 -21.12 -5.55 -3.72
N THR A 217 -22.12 -5.86 -2.90
CA THR A 217 -23.42 -5.15 -2.92
C THR A 217 -23.24 -3.76 -2.31
N VAL A 218 -23.19 -2.72 -3.14
CA VAL A 218 -22.90 -1.33 -2.72
C VAL A 218 -23.82 -0.84 -1.59
N ASP A 219 -25.11 -1.15 -1.64
CA ASP A 219 -26.09 -0.69 -0.64
C ASP A 219 -25.90 -1.34 0.73
N ASP A 220 -25.23 -2.50 0.80
CA ASP A 220 -24.92 -3.20 2.05
C ASP A 220 -23.66 -2.64 2.74
N VAL A 221 -22.78 -1.95 2.00
CA VAL A 221 -21.47 -1.48 2.49
C VAL A 221 -21.59 -0.66 3.79
N PRO A 222 -22.49 0.34 3.93
CA PRO A 222 -22.66 1.06 5.18
C PRO A 222 -23.04 0.14 6.36
N GLY A 223 -23.88 -0.86 6.11
CA GLY A 223 -24.30 -1.83 7.12
C GLY A 223 -23.14 -2.74 7.55
N VAL A 224 -22.28 -3.16 6.62
CA VAL A 224 -21.06 -3.92 6.92
C VAL A 224 -20.08 -3.07 7.72
N LEU A 225 -19.85 -1.82 7.32
CA LEU A 225 -18.94 -0.89 8.02
C LEU A 225 -19.45 -0.51 9.41
N ALA A 226 -20.76 -0.49 9.63
CA ALA A 226 -21.35 -0.29 10.96
C ALA A 226 -21.10 -1.46 11.92
N ARG A 227 -20.77 -2.66 11.41
CA ARG A 227 -20.42 -3.85 12.19
C ARG A 227 -18.92 -4.17 12.15
N CYS A 228 -18.13 -3.33 11.49
CA CYS A 228 -16.69 -3.45 11.37
C CYS A 228 -15.99 -2.39 12.22
N THR A 229 -14.83 -2.74 12.74
CA THR A 229 -13.94 -1.81 13.44
C THR A 229 -12.60 -1.76 12.70
N LEU A 230 -12.23 -0.56 12.25
CA LEU A 230 -10.91 -0.28 11.67
C LEU A 230 -10.12 0.61 12.63
N ARG A 231 -8.84 0.31 12.85
CA ARG A 231 -8.00 1.08 13.79
C ARG A 231 -6.56 1.17 13.28
N ALA A 232 -5.93 2.31 13.56
CA ALA A 232 -4.47 2.40 13.63
C ALA A 232 -4.04 2.10 15.07
N VAL A 233 -3.11 1.16 15.24
CA VAL A 233 -2.58 0.65 16.52
C VAL A 233 -1.11 1.01 16.71
#